data_AF-A0A847E201-F1
#
_entry.id   AF-A0A847E201-F1
#
_cell.length_a   1.000
_cell.length_b   1.000
_cell.length_c   1.000
_cell.angle_alpha   90.00
_cell.angle_beta   90.00
_cell.angle_gamma   90.00
#
_symmetry.space_group_name_H-M   'P 1'
#
loop_
_entity.id
_entity.type
_entity.pdbx_description
1 polymer ?
#
loop_
_entity_poly.entity_id
_entity_poly.type
_entity_poly.pdbx_seq_one_letter_code
_entity_poly.pdbx_strand_id
1 'polypeptide(L)' 'MTRVVVNGNMDGALRKFKQKVARSGVPSEFKKREHFQKPGVERRAAIKEAIKNAHKKGNRDY' A
#
# COMPACT_ATOMS: atom_id res chain seq x y z
N MET A 1 14.35 2.75 -2.56
CA MET A 1 14.47 3.16 -3.98
C MET A 1 14.06 2.00 -4.88
N THR A 2 13.06 2.18 -5.75
CA THR A 2 12.51 1.11 -6.60
C THR A 2 13.41 0.87 -7.82
N ARG A 3 14.27 -0.15 -7.76
CA ARG A 3 15.09 -0.59 -8.92
C ARG A 3 14.34 -1.65 -9.75
N VAL A 4 14.34 -1.49 -11.07
CA VAL A 4 13.84 -2.49 -12.04
C VAL A 4 14.94 -2.74 -13.07
N VAL A 5 15.19 -4.02 -13.37
CA VAL A 5 16.16 -4.46 -14.37
C VAL A 5 15.44 -4.60 -15.71
N VAL A 6 16.03 -4.05 -16.77
CA VAL A 6 15.48 -4.06 -18.13
C VAL A 6 16.22 -5.11 -18.96
N ASN A 7 15.55 -6.19 -19.35
CA ASN A 7 16.11 -7.21 -20.24
C ASN A 7 15.44 -7.11 -21.62
N GLY A 8 15.90 -6.15 -22.43
CA GLY A 8 15.47 -5.94 -23.82
C GLY A 8 14.07 -5.33 -24.01
N ASN A 9 13.05 -5.79 -23.27
CA ASN A 9 11.69 -5.25 -23.36
C ASN A 9 11.46 -4.08 -22.39
N MET A 10 11.63 -2.86 -22.91
CA MET A 10 11.51 -1.59 -22.18
C MET A 10 10.09 -1.34 -21.65
N ASP A 11 9.06 -1.55 -22.45
CA ASP A 11 7.66 -1.33 -22.04
C ASP A 11 7.23 -2.27 -20.90
N GLY A 12 7.67 -3.53 -20.97
CA GLY A 12 7.47 -4.49 -19.90
C GLY A 12 8.15 -4.06 -18.60
N ALA A 13 9.34 -3.46 -18.68
CA ALA A 13 10.04 -2.93 -17.52
C ALA A 13 9.35 -1.69 -16.93
N LEU A 14 8.83 -0.79 -17.76
CA LEU A 14 8.06 0.38 -17.32
C LEU A 14 6.78 -0.02 -16.59
N ARG A 15 6.06 -1.02 -17.10
CA ARG A 15 4.86 -1.55 -16.44
C ARG A 15 5.18 -2.15 -15.08
N LYS A 16 6.26 -2.94 -14.98
CA LYS A 16 6.74 -3.52 -13.71
C LYS A 16 7.18 -2.42 -12.74
N PHE A 17 7.84 -1.38 -13.22
CA PHE A 17 8.24 -0.24 -12.41
C PHE A 17 7.02 0.47 -11.82
N LYS A 18 6.02 0.81 -12.64
CA LYS A 18 4.76 1.41 -12.18
C LYS A 18 4.08 0.56 -11.11
N GLN A 19 3.99 -0.75 -11.31
CA GLN A 19 3.39 -1.66 -10.34
C GLN A 19 4.21 -1.74 -9.04
N LYS A 20 5.53 -1.76 -9.13
CA LYS A 20 6.43 -1.80 -7.97
C LYS A 20 6.33 -0.51 -7.14
N VAL A 21 6.23 0.65 -7.80
CA VAL A 21 6.00 1.94 -7.14
C VAL A 21 4.63 1.96 -6.46
N ALA A 22 3.57 1.51 -7.13
CA ALA A 22 2.25 1.42 -6.52
C ALA A 22 2.23 0.49 -5.29
N ARG A 23 2.86 -0.69 -5.39
CA ARG A 23 2.95 -1.66 -4.29
C ARG A 23 3.82 -1.17 -3.13
N SER A 24 4.81 -0.32 -3.39
CA SER A 24 5.63 0.30 -2.34
C SER A 24 4.87 1.28 -1.45
N GLY A 25 3.63 1.64 -1.80
CA GLY A 25 2.76 2.46 -0.93
C GLY A 25 3.05 3.95 -0.97
N VAL A 26 4.09 4.41 -1.69
CA VAL A 26 4.47 5.83 -1.82
C VAL A 26 3.29 6.74 -2.18
N PRO A 27 2.42 6.41 -3.17
CA PRO A 27 1.27 7.27 -3.50
C PRO A 27 0.23 7.32 -2.37
N SER A 28 0.09 6.23 -1.61
CA SER A 28 -0.84 6.15 -0.49
C SER A 28 -0.33 6.91 0.73
N GLU A 29 0.98 6.88 0.97
CA GLU A 29 1.61 7.68 2.03
C GLU A 29 1.50 9.17 1.76
N PHE A 30 1.70 9.59 0.51
CA PHE A 30 1.57 10.99 0.12
C PHE A 30 0.19 11.54 0.47
N LYS A 31 -0.88 10.85 0.06
CA LYS A 31 -2.28 11.22 0.37
C LYS A 31 -2.58 11.26 1.87
N LYS A 32 -1.97 10.39 2.67
CA LYS A 32 -2.13 10.40 4.13
C LYS A 32 -1.46 11.60 4.78
N ARG A 33 -0.36 12.10 4.19
CA ARG A 33 0.43 13.22 4.70
C ARG A 33 -0.04 14.59 4.21
N GLU A 34 -0.94 14.65 3.24
CA GLU A 34 -1.52 15.90 2.71
C GLU A 34 -2.23 16.70 3.81
N HIS A 35 -2.85 16.04 4.79
CA HIS A 35 -3.53 16.69 5.90
C HIS A 35 -3.07 16.12 7.23
N PHE A 36 -2.89 16.99 8.22
CA PHE A 36 -2.57 16.56 9.57
C PHE A 36 -3.75 15.78 10.18
N GLN A 37 -3.49 14.54 10.59
CA GLN A 37 -4.38 13.81 11.47
C GLN A 37 -3.76 13.74 12.87
N LYS A 38 -4.59 14.00 13.89
CA LYS A 38 -4.15 13.82 15.27
C LYS A 38 -3.75 12.36 15.50
N PRO A 39 -2.63 12.06 16.19
CA PRO A 39 -2.15 10.68 16.36
C PRO A 39 -3.17 9.74 17.00
N GLY A 40 -4.05 10.25 17.87
CA GLY A 40 -5.14 9.46 18.45
C GLY A 40 -6.21 9.03 17.43
N VAL A 41 -6.48 9.85 16.40
CA VAL A 41 -7.41 9.51 15.31
C VAL A 41 -6.79 8.44 14.41
N GLU A 42 -5.52 8.60 14.06
CA GLU A 42 -4.76 7.62 13.27
C GLU A 42 -4.71 6.25 13.97
N ARG A 43 -4.39 6.23 15.27
CA ARG A 43 -4.36 5.00 16.07
C ARG A 43 -5.69 4.27 16.09
N ARG A 44 -6.80 5.00 16.29
CA ARG A 44 -8.16 4.42 16.28
C ARG A 44 -8.53 3.87 14.90
N ALA A 45 -8.19 4.57 13.83
CA ALA A 45 -8.42 4.11 12.46
C ALA A 45 -7.63 2.82 12.16
N ALA A 46 -6.36 2.77 12.55
CA ALA A 46 -5.52 1.58 12.37
C ALA A 46 -6.08 0.33 13.09
N ILE A 47 -6.53 0.49 14.35
CA ILE A 47 -7.15 -0.60 15.12
C ILE A 47 -8.43 -1.09 14.43
N LYS A 48 -9.29 -0.17 13.99
CA LYS A 48 -10.55 -0.53 13.32
C LYS A 48 -10.31 -1.32 12.03
N GLU A 49 -9.31 -0.93 11.24
CA GLU A 49 -8.94 -1.66 10.02
C GLU A 49 -8.33 -3.03 10.34
N ALA A 50 -7.52 -3.16 11.39
CA ALA A 50 -6.98 -4.45 11.83
C ALA A 50 -8.10 -5.43 12.24
N ILE A 51 -9.08 -4.98 13.02
CA ILE A 51 -10.24 -5.79 13.43
C ILE A 51 -11.02 -6.27 12.20
N LYS A 52 -11.32 -5.38 11.25
CA LYS A 52 -12.01 -5.77 10.00
C LYS A 52 -11.22 -6.81 9.22
N ASN A 53 -9.90 -6.68 9.14
CA ASN A 53 -9.05 -7.64 8.43
C ASN A 53 -9.00 -9.00 9.13
N ALA A 54 -9.00 -9.02 10.48
CA ALA A 54 -9.07 -10.26 11.25
C ALA A 54 -10.39 -11.00 10.99
N HIS A 55 -11.54 -10.30 11.03
CA HIS A 55 -12.84 -10.90 10.72
C HIS A 55 -12.90 -11.46 9.28
N LYS A 56 -12.36 -10.71 8.30
CA LYS A 56 -12.29 -11.18 6.92
C LYS A 56 -11.42 -12.43 6.75
N LYS A 57 -10.38 -12.59 7.57
CA LYS A 57 -9.51 -13.77 7.54
C LYS A 57 -10.24 -14.99 8.10
N GLY A 58 -10.88 -14.86 9.27
CA GLY A 58 -11.65 -15.95 9.87
C GLY A 58 -12.77 -16.50 8.96
N ASN A 59 -13.43 -15.62 8.19
CA ASN A 59 -14.46 -16.03 7.22
C ASN A 59 -13.91 -16.70 5.95
N ARG A 60 -12.61 -16.56 5.67
CA ARG A 60 -11.97 -17.17 4.48
C ARG A 60 -11.40 -18.55 4.79
N ASP A 61 -11.16 -18.82 6.07
CA ASP A 61 -10.64 -20.09 6.59
C ASP A 61 -11.78 -21.09 6.94
N TYR A 62 -13.04 -20.72 6.70
CA TYR A 62 -14.25 -21.55 6.91
C TYR A 62 -14.85 -22.01 5.58
#